data_AF-A0A6L3VMY3-F1
#
_entry.id   AF-A0A6L3VMY3-F1
#
_cell.length_a   1.000
_cell.length_b   1.000
_cell.length_c   1.000
_cell.angle_alpha   90.00
_cell.angle_beta   90.00
_cell.angle_gamma   90.00
#
_symmetry.space_group_name_H-M   'P 1'
#
loop_
_entity.id
_entity.type
_entity.pdbx_description
1 polymer ?
#
loop_
_entity_poly.entity_id
_entity_poly.type
_entity_poly.pdbx_seq_one_letter_code
_entity_poly.pdbx_strand_id
1 'polypeptide(L)'
;MDSSPPEQDAELAISLPMRQWHIIDGTVDNEINSRYERPDWEDIRTVGMTIREAGWHQVAGMTPGTPRSGAWPPDDEVVTVKLPRSCWRWVVAVLEHWAQVSDEIDRPEAAIKTRTVGKLIQSHLTVR
;
A
#
# COMPACT_ATOMS: atom_id res chain seq x y z
N MET A 1 -19.50 16.04 26.68
CA MET A 1 -19.39 15.77 25.23
C MET A 1 -18.48 14.58 25.10
N ASP A 2 -19.08 13.45 24.76
CA ASP A 2 -18.41 12.17 24.58
C ASP A 2 -17.77 12.18 23.19
N SER A 3 -16.48 12.50 23.14
CA SER A 3 -15.69 12.43 21.90
C SER A 3 -15.07 11.05 21.81
N SER A 4 -15.89 10.06 21.48
CA SER A 4 -15.35 8.81 20.92
C SER A 4 -14.58 9.17 19.64
N PRO A 5 -13.35 8.65 19.43
CA PRO A 5 -12.66 8.84 18.15
C PRO A 5 -13.53 8.26 17.04
N PRO A 6 -13.52 8.82 15.83
CA PRO A 6 -14.40 8.34 14.77
C PRO A 6 -14.09 6.85 14.50
N GLU A 7 -15.08 5.98 14.76
CA GLU A 7 -15.10 4.57 14.30
C GLU A 7 -14.82 4.42 12.78
N GLN A 8 -14.82 5.54 12.04
CA GLN A 8 -14.77 5.62 10.58
C GLN A 8 -13.42 5.27 9.96
N ASP A 9 -12.33 5.23 10.74
CA ASP A 9 -11.01 4.83 10.24
C ASP A 9 -10.37 3.67 11.01
N ALA A 10 -11.22 2.72 11.43
CA ALA A 10 -10.76 1.47 12.01
C ALA A 10 -9.68 0.82 11.13
N GLU A 11 -8.72 0.17 11.77
CA GLU A 11 -7.69 -0.57 11.07
C GLU A 11 -8.28 -1.81 10.38
N LEU A 12 -7.82 -2.08 9.17
CA LEU A 12 -8.18 -3.24 8.38
C LEU A 12 -6.90 -4.04 8.11
N ALA A 13 -6.89 -5.30 8.50
CA ALA A 13 -5.84 -6.24 8.16
C ALA A 13 -6.19 -6.95 6.85
N ILE A 14 -5.28 -6.92 5.88
CA ILE A 14 -5.43 -7.62 4.60
C ILE A 14 -4.26 -8.59 4.45
N SER A 15 -4.60 -9.86 4.17
CA SER A 15 -3.63 -10.91 3.87
C SER A 15 -3.48 -11.07 2.37
N LEU A 16 -2.24 -11.04 1.88
CA LEU A 16 -1.91 -11.10 0.46
C LEU A 16 -0.52 -11.72 0.25
N PRO A 17 -0.23 -12.38 -0.90
CA PRO A 17 1.10 -12.85 -1.21
C PRO A 17 2.11 -11.70 -1.26
N MET A 18 3.34 -11.95 -0.82
CA MET A 18 4.39 -10.94 -0.74
C MET A 18 4.66 -10.23 -2.08
N ARG A 19 4.55 -10.93 -3.22
CA ARG A 19 4.61 -10.29 -4.56
C ARG A 19 3.57 -9.20 -4.78
N GLN A 20 2.39 -9.31 -4.16
CA GLN A 20 1.35 -8.28 -4.25
C GLN A 20 1.67 -7.10 -3.33
N TRP A 21 2.32 -7.35 -2.19
CA TRP A 21 2.85 -6.26 -1.35
C TRP A 21 3.93 -5.48 -2.10
N HIS A 22 4.85 -6.15 -2.80
CA HIS A 22 5.86 -5.49 -3.63
C HIS A 22 5.24 -4.58 -4.69
N ILE A 23 4.11 -4.99 -5.30
CA ILE A 23 3.36 -4.12 -6.22
C ILE A 23 2.85 -2.87 -5.49
N ILE A 24 2.27 -3.02 -4.30
CA ILE A 24 1.79 -1.90 -3.49
C ILE A 24 2.96 -0.96 -3.15
N ASP A 25 4.02 -1.47 -2.52
CA ASP A 25 5.17 -0.66 -2.10
C ASP A 25 5.80 0.10 -3.27
N GLY A 26 6.06 -0.57 -4.39
CA GLY A 26 6.64 0.05 -5.58
C GLY A 26 5.71 1.10 -6.22
N THR A 27 4.40 0.85 -6.22
CA THR A 27 3.43 1.83 -6.76
C THR A 27 3.32 3.06 -5.86
N VAL A 28 3.33 2.88 -4.54
CA VAL A 28 3.37 3.98 -3.58
C VAL A 28 4.67 4.77 -3.69
N ASP A 29 5.82 4.11 -3.83
CA ASP A 29 7.11 4.77 -4.04
C ASP A 29 7.12 5.61 -5.33
N ASN A 30 6.62 5.05 -6.42
CA ASN A 30 6.48 5.79 -7.68
C ASN A 30 5.57 7.01 -7.52
N GLU A 31 4.46 6.90 -6.80
CA GLU A 31 3.55 8.01 -6.53
C GLU A 31 4.25 9.16 -5.80
N ILE A 32 4.99 8.85 -4.72
CA ILE A 32 5.74 9.84 -3.94
C ILE A 32 6.77 10.56 -4.83
N ASN A 33 7.53 9.80 -5.63
CA ASN A 33 8.61 10.34 -6.43
C ASN A 33 8.10 11.14 -7.65
N SER A 34 7.02 10.70 -8.30
CA SER A 34 6.46 11.37 -9.48
C SER A 34 5.87 12.75 -9.19
N ARG A 35 5.59 13.05 -7.92
CA ARG A 35 4.96 14.31 -7.48
C ARG A 35 5.89 15.25 -6.73
N TYR A 36 7.20 14.98 -6.68
CA TYR A 36 8.17 15.76 -5.90
C TYR A 36 8.07 17.28 -6.06
N GLU A 37 7.74 17.77 -7.25
CA GLU A 37 7.67 19.20 -7.55
C GLU A 37 6.27 19.81 -7.32
N ARG A 38 5.28 19.01 -6.88
CA ARG A 38 3.91 19.49 -6.71
C ARG A 38 3.68 20.11 -5.33
N PRO A 39 2.81 21.12 -5.21
CA PRO A 39 2.48 21.74 -3.93
C PRO A 39 1.92 20.78 -2.87
N ASP A 40 1.28 19.68 -3.28
CA ASP A 40 0.69 18.65 -2.42
C ASP A 40 1.67 17.50 -2.08
N TRP A 41 2.94 17.61 -2.45
CA TRP A 41 3.91 16.52 -2.31
C TRP A 41 4.10 16.04 -0.88
N GLU A 42 4.21 16.96 0.09
CA GLU A 42 4.50 16.59 1.48
C GLU A 42 3.34 15.80 2.11
N ASP A 43 2.09 16.10 1.74
CA ASP A 43 0.91 15.35 2.19
C ASP A 43 0.93 13.93 1.60
N ILE A 44 1.25 13.82 0.31
CA ILE A 44 1.36 12.55 -0.41
C ILE A 44 2.50 11.70 0.14
N ARG A 45 3.66 12.30 0.37
CA ARG A 45 4.81 11.66 1.00
C ARG A 45 4.45 11.18 2.39
N THR A 46 3.75 11.98 3.19
CA THR A 46 3.36 11.60 4.56
C THR A 46 2.49 10.34 4.56
N VAL A 47 1.43 10.30 3.74
CA VAL A 47 0.54 9.13 3.64
C VAL A 47 1.28 7.92 3.05
N GLY A 48 2.04 8.13 1.97
CA GLY A 48 2.78 7.08 1.30
C GLY A 48 3.84 6.45 2.20
N MET A 49 4.62 7.24 2.92
CA MET A 49 5.63 6.74 3.86
C MET A 49 4.98 5.97 5.02
N THR A 50 3.84 6.44 5.55
CA THR A 50 3.09 5.71 6.58
C THR A 50 2.75 4.28 6.12
N ILE A 51 2.32 4.12 4.88
CA ILE A 51 1.98 2.81 4.29
C ILE A 51 3.22 1.93 4.14
N ARG A 52 4.32 2.48 3.64
CA ARG A 52 5.56 1.72 3.39
C ARG A 52 6.24 1.29 4.69
N GLU A 53 6.30 2.19 5.67
CA GLU A 53 6.82 1.90 7.01
C GLU A 53 6.01 0.80 7.70
N ALA A 54 4.69 0.75 7.51
CA ALA A 54 3.88 -0.35 8.02
C ALA A 54 4.31 -1.70 7.43
N GLY A 55 4.60 -1.77 6.13
CA GLY A 55 5.17 -2.97 5.50
C GLY A 55 6.53 -3.35 6.07
N TRP A 56 7.43 -2.38 6.21
CA TRP A 56 8.76 -2.60 6.77
C TRP A 56 8.70 -3.16 8.20
N HIS A 57 7.86 -2.58 9.05
CA HIS A 57 7.72 -3.01 10.44
C HIS A 57 6.99 -4.34 10.57
N GLN A 58 5.87 -4.54 9.85
CA GLN A 58 5.00 -5.69 10.04
C GLN A 58 5.43 -6.93 9.25
N VAL A 59 6.11 -6.74 8.10
CA VAL A 59 6.42 -7.83 7.17
C VAL A 59 7.90 -8.11 7.06
N ALA A 60 8.72 -7.09 6.79
CA ALA A 60 10.18 -7.25 6.74
C ALA A 60 10.80 -7.40 8.14
N GLY A 61 9.97 -7.34 9.18
CA GLY A 61 10.36 -7.45 10.57
C GLY A 61 11.46 -6.46 10.93
N MET A 62 11.47 -5.27 10.31
CA MET A 62 12.48 -4.24 10.59
C MET A 62 12.41 -3.88 12.07
N THR A 63 13.24 -4.56 12.85
CA THR A 63 13.36 -4.43 14.29
C THR A 63 14.79 -3.97 14.53
N PRO A 64 15.00 -2.70 14.94
CA PRO A 64 16.33 -2.16 15.16
C PRO A 64 17.18 -3.11 16.02
N GLY A 65 18.35 -3.50 15.51
CA GLY A 65 19.33 -4.32 16.24
C GLY A 65 19.17 -5.85 16.13
N THR A 66 18.30 -6.40 15.28
CA THR A 66 18.18 -7.86 15.09
C THR A 66 18.84 -8.36 13.79
N PRO A 67 19.57 -9.51 13.78
CA PRO A 67 20.29 -10.01 12.59
C PRO A 67 19.42 -10.44 11.40
N ARG A 68 18.10 -10.57 11.59
CA ARG A 68 17.12 -10.85 10.53
C ARG A 68 16.26 -9.63 10.18
N SER A 69 16.58 -8.46 10.74
CA SER A 69 15.91 -7.20 10.41
C SER A 69 16.12 -6.86 8.94
N GLY A 70 15.03 -6.68 8.19
CA GLY A 70 15.07 -6.12 6.84
C GLY A 70 15.07 -7.13 5.70
N ALA A 71 14.92 -8.43 5.96
CA ALA A 71 14.70 -9.41 4.90
C ALA A 71 13.20 -9.56 4.62
N TRP A 72 12.77 -9.27 3.39
CA TRP A 72 11.42 -9.57 2.95
C TRP A 72 11.19 -11.08 2.84
N PRO A 73 9.97 -11.58 3.16
CA PRO A 73 9.58 -12.95 2.87
C PRO A 73 9.67 -13.30 1.37
N PRO A 74 9.67 -14.60 1.01
CA PRO A 74 9.52 -15.04 -0.38
C PRO A 74 8.22 -14.55 -1.03
N ASP A 75 8.23 -14.34 -2.34
CA ASP A 75 7.11 -13.78 -3.13
C ASP A 75 5.76 -14.52 -3.00
N ASP A 76 5.80 -15.82 -2.71
CA ASP A 76 4.63 -16.68 -2.52
C ASP A 76 4.14 -16.76 -1.08
N GLU A 77 4.91 -16.25 -0.11
CA GLU A 77 4.50 -16.23 1.28
C GLU A 77 3.35 -15.23 1.48
N VAL A 78 2.30 -15.66 2.17
CA VAL A 78 1.16 -14.79 2.51
C VAL A 78 1.53 -13.95 3.72
N VAL A 79 1.51 -12.65 3.54
CA VAL A 79 1.80 -11.66 4.58
C VAL A 79 0.51 -10.92 4.94
N THR A 80 0.41 -10.46 6.18
CA THR A 80 -0.74 -9.68 6.64
C THR A 80 -0.27 -8.28 7.01
N VAL A 81 -0.84 -7.28 6.36
CA VAL A 81 -0.55 -5.87 6.67
C VAL A 81 -1.81 -5.22 7.23
N LYS A 82 -1.64 -4.46 8.30
CA LYS A 82 -2.67 -3.73 9.00
C LYS A 82 -2.46 -2.24 8.79
N LEU A 83 -3.47 -1.58 8.23
CA LEU A 83 -3.49 -0.14 7.97
C LEU A 83 -4.88 0.43 8.27
N PRO A 84 -4.99 1.74 8.56
CA PRO A 84 -6.27 2.42 8.54
C PRO A 84 -6.99 2.25 7.19
N ARG A 85 -8.32 2.17 7.21
CA ARG A 85 -9.11 2.02 5.97
C ARG A 85 -8.90 3.16 4.99
N SER A 86 -8.60 4.37 5.47
CA SER A 86 -8.22 5.54 4.67
C SER A 86 -6.94 5.30 3.87
N CYS A 87 -5.92 4.71 4.49
CA CYS A 87 -4.68 4.33 3.82
C CYS A 87 -4.93 3.27 2.74
N TRP A 88 -5.77 2.26 3.01
CA TRP A 88 -6.15 1.28 1.99
C TRP A 88 -6.92 1.90 0.81
N ARG A 89 -7.82 2.85 1.07
CA ARG A 89 -8.52 3.61 0.01
C ARG A 89 -7.54 4.43 -0.83
N TRP A 90 -6.56 5.04 -0.19
CA TRP A 90 -5.51 5.78 -0.88
C TRP A 90 -4.66 4.85 -1.76
N VAL A 91 -4.25 3.69 -1.24
CA VAL A 91 -3.54 2.65 -2.03
C VAL A 91 -4.34 2.26 -3.27
N VAL A 92 -5.66 2.04 -3.16
CA VAL A 92 -6.51 1.71 -4.32
C VAL A 92 -6.48 2.81 -5.37
N ALA A 93 -6.58 4.09 -4.97
CA ALA A 93 -6.53 5.22 -5.91
C ALA A 93 -5.18 5.30 -6.63
N VAL A 94 -4.08 5.05 -5.90
CA VAL A 94 -2.72 5.04 -6.46
C VAL A 94 -2.51 3.87 -7.42
N LEU A 95 -2.98 2.67 -7.07
CA LEU A 95 -2.96 1.50 -7.96
C LEU A 95 -3.76 1.75 -9.23
N GLU A 96 -4.93 2.39 -9.14
CA GLU A 96 -5.73 2.74 -10.31
C GLU A 96 -4.99 3.72 -11.24
N HIS A 97 -4.41 4.78 -10.67
CA HIS A 97 -3.60 5.75 -11.41
C HIS A 97 -2.44 5.07 -12.17
N TRP A 98 -1.61 4.29 -11.48
CA TRP A 98 -0.45 3.65 -12.09
C TRP A 98 -0.79 2.51 -13.06
N ALA A 99 -1.97 1.90 -12.93
CA ALA A 99 -2.49 1.00 -13.95
C ALA A 99 -2.85 1.75 -15.24
N GLN A 100 -3.42 2.96 -15.14
CA GLN A 100 -3.69 3.82 -16.30
C GLN A 100 -2.38 4.26 -16.96
N VAL A 101 -1.41 4.75 -16.18
CA VAL A 101 -0.07 5.10 -16.69
C VAL A 101 0.59 3.91 -17.39
N SER A 102 0.45 2.70 -16.85
CA SER A 102 0.99 1.48 -17.46
C SER A 102 0.34 1.16 -18.82
N ASP A 103 -0.97 1.38 -18.97
CA ASP A 103 -1.64 1.23 -20.27
C ASP A 103 -1.15 2.27 -21.28
N GLU A 104 -0.96 3.52 -20.85
CA GLU A 104 -0.49 4.62 -21.72
C GLU A 104 0.91 4.38 -22.30
N ILE A 105 1.75 3.62 -21.59
CA ILE A 105 3.11 3.26 -22.02
C ILE A 105 3.21 1.84 -22.60
N ASP A 106 2.08 1.24 -23.01
CA ASP A 106 1.98 -0.09 -23.62
C ASP A 106 2.57 -1.22 -22.75
N ARG A 107 2.25 -1.19 -21.44
CA ARG A 107 2.59 -2.25 -20.47
C ARG A 107 1.33 -2.91 -19.89
N PRO A 108 0.52 -3.61 -20.70
CA PRO A 108 -0.77 -4.15 -20.27
C PRO A 108 -0.65 -5.21 -19.16
N GLU A 109 0.42 -6.00 -19.15
CA GLU A 109 0.62 -7.00 -18.08
C GLU A 109 0.85 -6.35 -16.71
N ALA A 110 1.57 -5.22 -16.67
CA ALA A 110 1.76 -4.46 -15.43
C ALA A 110 0.43 -3.87 -14.97
N ALA A 111 -0.34 -3.27 -15.88
CA ALA A 111 -1.66 -2.74 -15.58
C ALA A 111 -2.62 -3.81 -15.02
N ILE A 112 -2.63 -5.02 -15.59
CA ILE A 112 -3.44 -6.15 -15.11
C ILE A 112 -3.03 -6.56 -13.68
N LYS A 113 -1.73 -6.68 -13.41
CA LYS A 113 -1.22 -7.02 -12.07
C LYS A 113 -1.65 -5.97 -11.04
N THR A 114 -1.46 -4.69 -11.35
CA THR A 114 -1.84 -3.57 -10.47
C THR A 114 -3.36 -3.52 -10.21
N ARG A 115 -4.19 -3.68 -11.26
CA ARG A 115 -5.66 -3.77 -11.11
C ARG A 115 -6.11 -4.96 -10.28
N THR A 116 -5.44 -6.10 -10.43
CA THR A 116 -5.77 -7.31 -9.66
C THR A 116 -5.57 -7.08 -8.17
N VAL A 117 -4.46 -6.42 -7.78
CA VAL A 117 -4.22 -6.03 -6.39
C VAL A 117 -5.24 -5.00 -5.92
N GLY A 118 -5.57 -4.00 -6.73
CA GLY A 118 -6.59 -2.99 -6.41
C GLY A 118 -7.96 -3.61 -6.12
N LYS A 119 -8.40 -4.56 -6.96
CA LYS A 119 -9.67 -5.30 -6.77
C LYS A 119 -9.69 -6.12 -5.48
N LEU A 120 -8.57 -6.76 -5.14
CA LEU A 120 -8.44 -7.48 -3.86
C LEU A 120 -8.70 -6.52 -2.70
N ILE A 121 -7.98 -5.40 -2.62
CA ILE A 121 -8.11 -4.43 -1.52
C ILE A 121 -9.54 -3.86 -1.45
N GLN A 122 -10.11 -3.49 -2.61
CA GLN A 122 -11.49 -3.02 -2.69
C GLN A 122 -12.49 -4.03 -2.11
N SER A 123 -12.31 -5.33 -2.38
CA SER A 123 -13.21 -6.36 -1.84
C SER A 123 -13.22 -6.36 -0.30
N HIS A 124 -12.05 -6.22 0.34
CA HIS A 124 -11.94 -6.13 1.81
C HIS A 124 -12.52 -4.82 2.37
N LEU A 125 -12.45 -3.73 1.61
CA LEU A 125 -13.06 -2.46 2.00
C LEU A 125 -14.59 -2.50 1.95
N THR A 126 -15.19 -3.36 1.13
CA THR A 126 -16.66 -3.46 1.02
C THR A 126 -17.34 -4.35 2.06
N VAL A 127 -16.58 -5.25 2.70
CA VAL A 127 -17.10 -6.09 3.79
C VAL A 127 -17.15 -5.24 5.07
N ARG A 128 -18.35 -5.17 5.68
CA ARG A 128 -18.62 -4.46 6.94
C ARG A 128 -18.34 -5.35 8.14
#